data_AF-A0A0N5D0Z2-F1
#
_entry.id   AF-A0A0N5D0Z2-F1
#
_cell.length_a   1.000
_cell.length_b   1.000
_cell.length_c   1.000
_cell.angle_alpha   90.00
_cell.angle_beta   90.00
_cell.angle_gamma   90.00
#
_symmetry.space_group_name_H-M   'P 1'
#
loop_
_entity.id
_entity.type
_entity.pdbx_description
1 polymer ?
#
loop_
_entity_poly.entity_id
_entity_poly.type
_entity_poly.pdbx_seq_one_letter_code
_entity_poly.pdbx_strand_id
1 'polypeptide(L)' 'LVKKLCKICKRKATGRHYGVESCEACKCFFRRVAKSRVKYYCQNGGSCKIDLDKRSSCQACRFNLCIDAGMTFLRK' A
#
# COMPACT_ATOMS: atom_id res chain seq x y z
N LEU A 1 -15.67 -2.12 19.53
CA LEU A 1 -15.30 -1.53 18.21
C LEU A 1 -14.11 -2.29 17.62
N VAL A 2 -14.35 -3.17 16.63
CA VAL A 2 -13.26 -3.91 15.96
C VAL A 2 -12.40 -2.91 15.19
N LYS A 3 -11.15 -2.71 15.63
CA LYS A 3 -10.18 -1.88 14.92
C LYS A 3 -9.84 -2.55 13.59
N LYS A 4 -10.20 -1.92 12.48
CA LYS A 4 -9.92 -2.45 11.14
C LYS A 4 -8.43 -2.43 10.84
N LEU A 5 -7.95 -3.40 10.06
CA LEU A 5 -6.54 -3.53 9.69
C LEU A 5 -6.30 -2.99 8.29
N CYS A 6 -5.13 -2.40 8.08
CA CYS A 6 -4.65 -1.95 6.79
C CYS A 6 -4.57 -3.13 5.84
N LYS A 7 -5.29 -3.07 4.72
CA LYS A 7 -5.31 -4.16 3.73
C LYS A 7 -3.92 -4.45 3.14
N ILE A 8 -3.03 -3.45 3.16
CA ILE A 8 -1.69 -3.50 2.55
C ILE A 8 -0.65 -4.11 3.48
N CYS A 9 -0.47 -3.60 4.70
CA CYS A 9 0.61 -4.03 5.60
C CYS A 9 0.13 -4.59 6.95
N LYS A 10 -1.19 -4.78 7.10
CA LYS A 10 -1.84 -5.34 8.31
C LYS A 10 -1.64 -4.54 9.61
N ARG A 11 -0.96 -3.39 9.59
CA ARG A 11 -1.02 -2.39 10.69
C ARG A 11 -2.46 -1.96 10.96
N LYS A 12 -2.77 -1.52 12.18
CA LYS A 12 -4.01 -0.79 12.48
C LYS A 12 -4.31 0.29 11.42
N ALA A 13 -5.48 0.20 10.78
CA ALA A 13 -5.94 1.21 9.83
C ALA A 13 -6.34 2.49 10.58
N THR A 14 -6.12 3.64 9.94
CA THR A 14 -6.60 4.93 10.44
C THR A 14 -7.91 5.35 9.77
N GLY A 15 -8.28 4.70 8.66
CA GLY A 15 -9.51 4.96 7.93
C GLY A 15 -9.45 4.39 6.51
N ARG A 16 -10.41 4.79 5.67
CA ARG A 16 -10.42 4.49 4.25
C ARG A 16 -9.70 5.60 3.49
N HIS A 17 -8.60 5.27 2.82
CA HIS A 17 -7.81 6.20 2.01
C HIS A 17 -7.72 5.67 0.59
N TYR A 18 -7.96 6.52 -0.41
CA TYR A 18 -7.95 6.11 -1.82
C TYR A 18 -8.85 4.89 -2.12
N GLY A 19 -9.99 4.78 -1.42
CA GLY A 19 -10.95 3.66 -1.57
C GLY A 19 -10.71 2.45 -0.66
N VAL A 20 -9.54 2.34 -0.03
CA VAL A 20 -9.13 1.13 0.70
C VAL A 20 -8.87 1.42 2.19
N GLU A 21 -9.22 0.49 3.06
CA GLU A 21 -8.86 0.57 4.48
C GLU A 21 -7.34 0.46 4.66
N SER A 22 -6.70 1.54 5.08
CA SER A 22 -5.25 1.60 5.17
C SER A 22 -4.76 2.39 6.38
N CYS A 23 -3.49 2.20 6.73
CA CYS A 23 -2.80 3.05 7.68
C CYS A 23 -2.23 4.29 6.98
N GLU A 24 -1.88 5.31 7.77
CA GLU A 24 -1.35 6.58 7.26
C GLU A 24 -0.06 6.39 6.42
N ALA A 25 0.80 5.45 6.83
CA ALA A 25 2.02 5.16 6.09
C ALA A 25 1.75 4.60 4.68
N CYS A 26 0.72 3.76 4.50
CA CYS A 26 0.36 3.24 3.17
C CYS A 26 -0.37 4.29 2.32
N LYS A 27 -1.19 5.15 2.94
CA LYS A 27 -1.78 6.32 2.28
C LYS A 27 -0.69 7.25 1.71
N CYS A 28 0.26 7.69 2.55
CA CYS A 28 1.34 8.58 2.13
C CYS A 28 2.26 7.92 1.11
N PHE A 29 2.55 6.62 1.27
CA PHE A 29 3.32 5.85 0.30
C PHE A 29 2.63 5.84 -1.07
N PHE A 30 1.36 5.42 -1.13
CA PHE A 30 0.59 5.38 -2.39
C PHE A 30 0.58 6.73 -3.08
N ARG A 31 0.26 7.81 -2.34
CA ARG A 31 0.25 9.18 -2.89
C ARG A 31 1.58 9.58 -3.53
N ARG A 32 2.71 9.26 -2.88
CA ARG A 32 4.05 9.61 -3.39
C ARG A 32 4.39 8.81 -4.63
N VAL A 33 4.21 7.48 -4.58
CA VAL A 33 4.58 6.60 -5.68
C VAL A 33 3.70 6.84 -6.90
N ALA A 34 2.39 6.97 -6.71
CA ALA A 34 1.46 7.16 -7.83
C ALA A 34 1.60 8.53 -8.52
N LYS A 35 2.23 9.53 -7.88
CA LYS A 35 2.61 10.81 -8.51
C LYS A 35 4.06 10.84 -9.02
N SER A 36 4.85 9.83 -8.67
CA SER A 36 6.26 9.76 -9.05
C SER A 36 6.41 9.26 -10.48
N ARG A 37 7.44 9.74 -11.18
CA ARG A 37 7.88 9.16 -12.47
C ARG A 37 8.85 7.97 -12.28
N VAL A 38 9.26 7.69 -11.05
CA VAL A 38 10.16 6.59 -10.71
C VAL A 38 9.42 5.27 -10.82
N LYS A 39 9.93 4.36 -11.66
CA LYS A 39 9.49 2.97 -11.72
C LYS A 39 10.26 2.15 -10.69
N TYR A 40 9.54 1.48 -9.80
CA TYR A 40 10.13 0.55 -8.85
C TYR A 40 10.08 -0.87 -9.41
N TYR A 41 11.20 -1.58 -9.31
CA TYR A 41 11.29 -2.98 -9.73
C TYR A 41 11.52 -3.87 -8.51
N CYS A 42 10.92 -5.06 -8.53
CA CYS A 42 11.16 -6.06 -7.49
C CYS A 42 12.41 -6.87 -7.84
N GLN A 43 13.31 -7.06 -6.89
CA GLN A 43 14.50 -7.90 -7.04
C GLN A 43 14.23 -9.39 -6.77
N ASN A 44 13.05 -9.73 -6.23
CA ASN A 44 12.70 -11.07 -5.77
C ASN A 44 11.51 -11.66 -6.54
N GLY A 45 11.37 -11.33 -7.83
CA GLY A 45 10.34 -11.94 -8.69
C GLY A 45 8.90 -11.46 -8.48
N GLY A 46 8.67 -10.37 -7.74
CA GLY A 46 7.35 -9.71 -7.68
C GLY A 46 6.38 -10.26 -6.62
N SER A 47 6.81 -11.18 -5.75
CA SER A 47 5.96 -11.85 -4.76
C SER A 47 6.35 -11.55 -3.30
N CYS A 48 7.06 -10.44 -3.05
CA CYS A 48 7.46 -10.07 -1.69
C CYS A 48 6.26 -9.93 -0.75
N LYS A 49 6.27 -10.66 0.36
CA LYS A 49 5.30 -10.49 1.44
C LYS A 49 5.41 -9.10 2.06
N ILE A 50 4.31 -8.36 2.08
CA ILE A 50 4.21 -7.02 2.68
C ILE A 50 3.48 -7.13 4.03
N ASP A 51 4.22 -6.89 5.10
CA ASP A 51 3.70 -6.86 6.47
C ASP A 51 4.28 -5.65 7.24
N LEU A 52 4.14 -5.63 8.55
CA LEU A 52 4.60 -4.54 9.40
C LEU A 52 6.11 -4.30 9.28
N ASP A 53 6.89 -5.37 9.18
CA ASP A 53 8.35 -5.37 9.24
C ASP A 53 8.96 -5.25 7.84
N LYS A 54 8.30 -5.82 6.83
CA LYS A 54 8.82 -5.94 5.45
C LYS A 54 8.23 -4.93 4.47
N ARG A 55 7.30 -4.06 4.87
CA ARG A 55 6.71 -3.05 3.96
C ARG A 55 7.68 -2.00 3.40
N SER A 56 8.90 -1.90 3.91
CA SER A 56 9.96 -1.07 3.31
C SER A 56 10.89 -1.86 2.39
N SER A 57 10.87 -3.19 2.41
CA SER A 57 11.84 -4.02 1.68
C SER A 57 11.61 -4.04 0.18
N CYS A 58 10.36 -3.86 -0.28
CA CYS A 58 10.05 -3.83 -1.70
C CYS A 58 8.95 -2.82 -2.02
N GLN A 59 9.37 -1.69 -2.60
CA GLN A 59 8.45 -0.63 -3.02
C GLN A 59 7.57 -1.09 -4.19
N ALA A 60 8.10 -1.90 -5.11
CA ALA A 60 7.36 -2.46 -6.23
C ALA A 60 6.18 -3.32 -5.77
N CYS A 61 6.44 -4.36 -4.96
CA CYS A 61 5.39 -5.25 -4.47
C CYS A 61 4.40 -4.53 -3.55
N ARG A 62 4.87 -3.58 -2.75
CA ARG A 62 3.98 -2.76 -1.92
C ARG A 62 3.05 -1.89 -2.76
N PHE A 63 3.54 -1.31 -3.84
CA PHE A 63 2.72 -0.49 -4.72
C PHE A 63 1.73 -1.34 -5.51
N ASN A 64 2.16 -2.49 -6.05
CA ASN A 64 1.27 -3.45 -6.70
C ASN A 64 0.14 -3.88 -5.75
N LEU A 65 0.47 -4.24 -4.51
CA LEU A 65 -0.54 -4.60 -3.51
C LEU A 65 -1.52 -3.45 -3.20
N CYS A 66 -1.08 -2.19 -3.28
CA CYS A 66 -2.01 -1.05 -3.18
C CYS A 66 -3.02 -1.04 -4.34
N ILE A 67 -2.54 -1.24 -5.57
CA ILE A 67 -3.38 -1.27 -6.78
C ILE A 67 -4.33 -2.48 -6.74
N ASP A 68 -3.82 -3.67 -6.40
CA ASP A 68 -4.60 -4.91 -6.30
C ASP A 68 -5.68 -4.83 -5.22
N ALA A 69 -5.39 -4.12 -4.13
CA ALA A 69 -6.38 -3.85 -3.08
C ALA A 69 -7.45 -2.81 -3.49
N GLY A 70 -7.29 -2.15 -4.65
CA GLY A 70 -8.21 -1.17 -5.19
C GLY A 70 -7.90 0.28 -4.86
N MET A 71 -6.65 0.63 -4.50
CA MET A 71 -6.30 2.03 -4.27
C MET A 71 -6.31 2.84 -5.57
N THR A 72 -7.09 3.91 -5.61
CA THR A 72 -7.20 4.79 -6.78
C THR A 72 -7.37 6.27 -6.39
N PHE A 73 -6.91 7.18 -7.25
CA PHE A 73 -7.17 8.62 -7.10
C PHE A 73 -8.59 9.01 -7.50
N LEU A 74 -9.27 8.18 -8.29
CA LEU A 74 -10.62 8.46 -8.73
C LEU A 74 -11.61 8.01 -7.67
N ARG A 75 -12.30 8.96 -7.04
CA ARG A 75 -13.52 8.66 -6.29
C ARG A 75 -14.65 8.46 -7.31
N LYS A 76 -15.21 7.26 -7.38
CA LYS A 76 -16.63 7.12 -7.71
C LYS A 76 -17.43 7.32 -6.43
#